data_AF-A0A7S0EV86-F1
#
_entry.id   AF-A0A7S0EV86-F1
#
_cell.length_a   1.000
_cell.length_b   1.000
_cell.length_c   1.000
_cell.angle_alpha   90.00
_cell.angle_beta   90.00
_cell.angle_gamma   90.00
#
_symmetry.space_group_name_H-M   'P 1'
#
loop_
_entity.id
_entity.type
_entity.pdbx_description
1 polymer ?
#
loop_
_entity_poly.entity_id
_entity_poly.type
_entity_poly.pdbx_seq_one_letter_code
_entity_poly.pdbx_strand_id
1 'polypeptide(L)'
;MLLLAFLPSESFAPSACAAHQPSQAAPRAAVLASEADGPSPEEWREFRQKLVSGGLKLTTDVADDEAAPPSVETVRRTVAPKNEALLQSQSDELYREYISGGWAHPSPVEAGGLMMRMPLPAQFLTQMRDGSTEFWPAKLRETIKAELPEAGEGETRTTTESEALMAKFTSNTMYCYRVAEAMMEDRIGGIGAQADEKGRINAKDLKPEELELLRLFSESQNAWQQVCLILAATDGAAAGSSVVLNRPLAKGIDDALALRILNGAGRTTSTDSAGLVTVAKKLEAAFGDEAAVYWGGPERQEEPALLVHGIDGLAGSKELAPGTRIYSCSGLGVEAAADA
;
A
#
# COMPACT_ATOMS: atom_id res chain seq x y z
N MET A 1 18.67 -15.90 -9.71
CA MET A 1 17.19 -15.94 -9.88
C MET A 1 16.61 -15.48 -8.55
N LEU A 2 15.68 -14.52 -8.51
CA LEU A 2 15.27 -13.91 -7.24
C LEU A 2 13.95 -14.50 -6.76
N LEU A 3 13.99 -15.25 -5.65
CA LEU A 3 12.80 -15.79 -4.98
C LEU A 3 12.15 -14.68 -4.15
N LEU A 4 10.93 -14.26 -4.49
CA LEU A 4 10.05 -13.48 -3.61
C LEU A 4 9.13 -14.46 -2.90
N ALA A 5 9.55 -14.93 -1.73
CA ALA A 5 8.73 -15.80 -0.90
C ALA A 5 7.99 -14.96 0.14
N PHE A 6 6.66 -15.03 0.13
CA PHE A 6 5.85 -14.38 1.15
C PHE A 6 5.59 -15.35 2.29
N LEU A 7 6.27 -15.13 3.40
CA LEU A 7 5.88 -15.72 4.66
C LEU A 7 4.68 -14.96 5.25
N PRO A 8 4.04 -15.49 6.30
CA PRO A 8 2.94 -14.81 7.01
C PRO A 8 3.14 -14.49 8.54
N SER A 9 2.93 -13.23 8.95
CA SER A 9 3.45 -12.59 10.20
C SER A 9 2.72 -12.92 11.52
N GLU A 10 3.43 -12.99 12.65
CA GLU A 10 2.79 -13.13 13.98
C GLU A 10 1.86 -11.94 14.36
N SER A 11 0.78 -12.29 15.07
CA SER A 11 -0.52 -11.63 15.16
C SER A 11 -0.60 -10.18 15.69
N PHE A 12 -1.50 -9.39 15.10
CA PHE A 12 -2.58 -8.65 15.78
C PHE A 12 -3.81 -8.62 14.83
N ALA A 13 -4.98 -9.06 15.30
CA ALA A 13 -6.18 -9.23 14.48
C ALA A 13 -6.93 -7.89 14.21
N PRO A 14 -7.51 -7.70 13.01
CA PRO A 14 -8.64 -6.79 12.84
C PRO A 14 -9.93 -7.49 12.39
N SER A 15 -11.03 -6.85 12.76
CA SER A 15 -12.43 -7.25 12.62
C SER A 15 -12.96 -7.08 11.18
N ALA A 16 -13.94 -7.92 10.82
CA ALA A 16 -14.55 -8.04 9.50
C ALA A 16 -15.33 -6.79 9.04
N CYS A 17 -15.19 -6.42 7.75
CA CYS A 17 -16.09 -5.49 7.05
C CYS A 17 -16.97 -6.23 6.03
N ALA A 18 -18.23 -5.80 6.00
CA ALA A 18 -19.37 -6.46 5.38
C ALA A 18 -19.46 -6.29 3.85
N ALA A 19 -20.19 -7.23 3.24
CA ALA A 19 -20.48 -7.34 1.81
C ALA A 19 -21.36 -6.20 1.28
N HIS A 20 -21.08 -5.75 0.05
CA HIS A 20 -21.95 -4.86 -0.73
C HIS A 20 -22.25 -5.46 -2.12
N GLN A 21 -23.52 -5.36 -2.55
CA GLN A 21 -24.05 -5.94 -3.79
C GLN A 21 -23.68 -5.12 -5.04
N PRO A 22 -23.60 -5.74 -6.24
CA PRO A 22 -23.07 -5.09 -7.44
C PRO A 22 -24.11 -4.21 -8.15
N SER A 23 -23.68 -3.02 -8.58
CA SER A 23 -24.40 -2.13 -9.51
C SER A 23 -23.88 -2.34 -10.94
N GLN A 24 -24.76 -2.13 -11.92
CA GLN A 24 -24.64 -2.59 -13.32
C GLN A 24 -23.54 -1.88 -14.13
N ALA A 25 -22.91 -2.68 -15.00
CA ALA A 25 -21.71 -2.39 -15.76
C ALA A 25 -21.88 -1.35 -16.88
N ALA A 26 -20.84 -0.54 -17.08
CA ALA A 26 -20.60 0.21 -18.31
C ALA A 26 -19.70 -0.59 -19.27
N PRO A 27 -19.81 -0.41 -20.60
CA PRO A 27 -19.10 -1.22 -21.59
C PRO A 27 -17.59 -0.94 -21.59
N ARG A 28 -16.80 -2.00 -21.42
CA ARG A 28 -15.34 -2.01 -21.52
C ARG A 28 -14.89 -1.74 -22.95
N ALA A 29 -14.04 -0.72 -23.15
CA ALA A 29 -13.30 -0.54 -24.39
C ALA A 29 -12.17 -1.57 -24.46
N ALA A 30 -12.05 -2.28 -25.59
CA ALA A 30 -10.95 -3.20 -25.85
C ALA A 30 -9.66 -2.40 -26.06
N VAL A 31 -8.73 -2.51 -25.11
CA VAL A 31 -7.36 -2.01 -25.29
C VAL A 31 -6.62 -2.99 -26.19
N LEU A 32 -6.20 -2.53 -27.36
CA LEU A 32 -5.36 -3.27 -28.29
C LEU A 32 -3.99 -3.47 -27.64
N ALA A 33 -3.61 -4.74 -27.42
CA ALA A 33 -2.29 -5.12 -26.97
C ALA A 33 -1.25 -4.71 -28.03
N SER A 34 -0.38 -3.76 -27.71
CA SER A 34 0.81 -3.50 -28.51
C SER A 34 1.87 -4.57 -28.18
N GLU A 35 2.45 -5.19 -29.20
CA GLU A 35 3.66 -6.04 -29.13
C GLU A 35 4.91 -5.22 -28.78
N ALA A 36 4.87 -4.46 -27.68
CA ALA A 36 6.06 -3.82 -27.14
C ALA A 36 6.75 -4.86 -26.27
N ASP A 37 7.97 -5.24 -26.64
CA ASP A 37 8.83 -6.06 -25.79
C ASP A 37 8.98 -5.35 -24.44
N GLY A 38 8.43 -5.99 -23.40
CA GLY A 38 8.49 -5.50 -22.04
C GLY A 38 9.93 -5.44 -21.52
N PRO A 39 10.15 -4.74 -20.39
CA PRO A 39 11.48 -4.48 -19.89
C PRO A 39 12.26 -5.78 -19.59
N SER A 40 13.55 -5.75 -19.91
CA SER A 40 14.44 -6.89 -19.76
C SER A 40 14.67 -7.27 -18.28
N PRO A 41 15.11 -8.50 -17.99
CA PRO A 41 15.47 -8.90 -16.61
C PRO A 41 16.52 -7.98 -15.96
N GLU A 42 17.40 -7.36 -16.75
CA GLU A 42 18.41 -6.42 -16.27
C GLU A 42 17.81 -5.05 -15.96
N GLU A 43 16.86 -4.57 -16.76
CA GLU A 43 16.10 -3.35 -16.49
C GLU A 43 15.27 -3.47 -15.21
N TRP A 44 14.72 -4.66 -14.94
CA TRP A 44 14.05 -4.97 -13.68
C TRP A 44 15.01 -4.98 -12.48
N ARG A 45 16.25 -5.50 -12.64
CA ARG A 45 17.26 -5.45 -11.57
C ARG A 45 17.68 -4.02 -11.27
N GLU A 46 17.92 -3.20 -12.30
CA GLU A 46 18.27 -1.79 -12.12
C GLU A 46 17.14 -0.98 -11.47
N PHE A 47 15.90 -1.19 -11.90
CA PHE A 47 14.74 -0.54 -11.28
C PHE A 47 14.63 -0.88 -9.79
N ARG A 48 14.85 -2.15 -9.42
CA ARG A 48 14.87 -2.60 -8.02
C ARG A 48 16.06 -2.05 -7.25
N GLN A 49 17.23 -2.00 -7.86
CA GLN A 49 18.42 -1.39 -7.23
C GLN A 49 18.19 0.10 -6.98
N LYS A 50 17.47 0.80 -7.86
CA LYS A 50 17.01 2.19 -7.67
C LYS A 50 15.96 2.32 -6.57
N LEU A 51 15.05 1.35 -6.40
CA LEU A 51 14.12 1.33 -5.26
C LEU A 51 14.83 1.12 -3.92
N VAL A 52 15.82 0.22 -3.88
CA VAL A 52 16.60 -0.08 -2.67
C VAL A 52 17.56 1.07 -2.32
N SER A 53 18.22 1.68 -3.33
CA SER A 53 19.14 2.81 -3.13
C SER A 53 18.44 4.17 -3.01
N GLY A 54 17.19 4.29 -3.46
CA GLY A 54 16.46 5.55 -3.60
C GLY A 54 15.73 6.05 -2.35
N GLY A 55 15.48 5.22 -1.33
CA GLY A 55 14.93 5.75 -0.08
C GLY A 55 14.18 4.78 0.82
N LEU A 56 14.90 3.91 1.52
CA LEU A 56 14.56 3.47 2.87
C LEU A 56 15.89 3.28 3.61
N LYS A 57 16.39 4.33 4.27
CA LYS A 57 17.50 4.19 5.22
C LYS A 57 17.00 3.30 6.37
N LEU A 58 17.55 2.10 6.47
CA LEU A 58 17.33 1.24 7.65
C LEU A 58 18.06 1.87 8.84
N THR A 59 17.50 1.70 10.04
CA THR A 59 18.00 2.26 11.31
C THR A 59 19.39 1.75 11.73
N THR A 60 20.07 0.98 10.89
CA THR A 60 21.43 0.45 11.11
C THR A 60 22.51 1.23 10.37
N ASP A 61 22.16 2.17 9.48
CA ASP A 61 23.15 2.99 8.77
C ASP A 61 23.48 4.25 9.60
N VAL A 62 24.21 4.03 10.70
CA VAL A 62 24.90 5.10 11.44
C VAL A 62 26.36 5.06 11.03
N ALA A 63 26.76 5.97 10.16
CA ALA A 63 28.12 6.53 10.15
C ALA A 63 28.14 7.84 9.34
N ASP A 64 28.38 8.92 10.06
CA ASP A 64 29.12 10.13 9.70
C ASP A 64 28.87 10.75 8.32
N ASP A 65 28.04 11.80 8.31
CA ASP A 65 28.37 13.03 7.59
C ASP A 65 27.60 14.21 8.22
N GLU A 66 28.33 15.09 8.91
CA GLU A 66 27.88 16.44 9.26
C GLU A 66 27.70 17.25 7.97
N ALA A 67 26.54 17.14 7.33
CA ALA A 67 26.13 18.04 6.26
C ALA A 67 25.18 19.11 6.81
N ALA A 68 25.52 20.37 6.55
CA ALA A 68 24.72 21.55 6.85
C ALA A 68 23.24 21.39 6.41
N PRO A 69 22.29 22.05 7.11
CA PRO A 69 20.87 21.91 6.80
C PRO A 69 20.61 22.34 5.34
N PRO A 70 19.99 21.47 4.52
CA PRO A 70 19.71 21.82 3.13
C PRO A 70 18.69 22.97 3.09
N SER A 71 18.95 23.95 2.22
CA SER A 71 18.01 25.02 1.91
C SER A 71 16.66 24.44 1.47
N VAL A 72 15.58 25.08 1.93
CA VAL A 72 14.18 24.66 1.79
C VAL A 72 13.75 24.42 0.33
N GLU A 73 14.45 24.98 -0.67
CA GLU A 73 14.11 24.80 -2.09
C GLU A 73 14.53 23.45 -2.70
N THR A 74 15.44 22.69 -2.09
CA THR A 74 16.04 21.48 -2.70
C THR A 74 15.40 20.15 -2.27
N VAL A 75 14.30 20.16 -1.51
CA VAL A 75 13.71 18.93 -0.93
C VAL A 75 12.65 18.26 -1.83
N ARG A 76 12.36 18.78 -3.02
CA ARG A 76 11.59 18.01 -4.02
C ARG A 76 12.53 17.04 -4.72
N ARG A 77 12.76 15.86 -4.13
CA ARG A 77 13.34 14.71 -4.86
C ARG A 77 12.34 14.32 -5.96
N THR A 78 12.55 14.92 -7.12
CA THR A 78 11.70 14.87 -8.30
C THR A 78 11.71 13.50 -8.93
N VAL A 79 10.50 13.03 -9.24
CA VAL A 79 10.27 11.93 -10.18
C VAL A 79 11.06 12.23 -11.47
N ALA A 80 11.52 11.19 -12.18
CA ALA A 80 12.30 11.40 -13.41
C ALA A 80 11.49 12.28 -14.40
N PRO A 81 12.07 13.33 -15.01
CA PRO A 81 11.33 14.26 -15.88
C PRO A 81 10.55 13.59 -17.02
N LYS A 82 11.03 12.43 -17.49
CA LYS A 82 10.32 11.60 -18.48
C LYS A 82 8.97 11.11 -17.99
N ASN A 83 8.87 10.73 -16.73
CA ASN A 83 7.63 10.23 -16.14
C ASN A 83 6.64 11.38 -15.91
N GLU A 84 7.12 12.57 -15.55
CA GLU A 84 6.27 13.77 -15.44
C GLU A 84 5.68 14.16 -16.80
N ALA A 85 6.50 14.16 -17.85
CA ALA A 85 6.03 14.39 -19.22
C ALA A 85 5.03 13.33 -19.69
N LEU A 86 5.25 12.06 -19.33
CA LEU A 86 4.32 10.98 -19.62
C LEU A 86 2.99 11.18 -18.87
N LEU A 87 3.02 11.50 -17.58
CA LEU A 87 1.83 11.78 -16.78
C LEU A 87 1.03 12.94 -17.38
N GLN A 88 1.70 14.03 -17.77
CA GLN A 88 1.06 15.15 -18.45
C GLN A 88 0.39 14.72 -19.75
N SER A 89 1.05 13.89 -20.57
CA SER A 89 0.47 13.40 -21.83
C SER A 89 -0.73 12.46 -21.63
N GLN A 90 -0.78 11.72 -20.51
CA GLN A 90 -1.86 10.79 -20.19
C GLN A 90 -3.07 11.49 -19.57
N SER A 91 -2.84 12.46 -18.68
CA SER A 91 -3.90 13.21 -18.01
C SER A 91 -3.41 14.57 -17.51
N ASP A 92 -3.84 15.63 -18.18
CA ASP A 92 -3.59 17.02 -17.78
C ASP A 92 -4.15 17.34 -16.38
N GLU A 93 -5.27 16.71 -16.01
CA GLU A 93 -5.90 16.90 -14.70
C GLU A 93 -5.03 16.30 -13.58
N LEU A 94 -4.65 15.02 -13.73
CA LEU A 94 -3.77 14.35 -12.75
C LEU A 94 -2.39 15.01 -12.68
N TYR A 95 -1.88 15.53 -13.80
CA TYR A 95 -0.62 16.27 -13.81
C TYR A 95 -0.72 17.59 -13.03
N ARG A 96 -1.82 18.34 -13.17
CA ARG A 96 -2.05 19.55 -12.36
C ARG A 96 -2.19 19.20 -10.88
N GLU A 97 -2.90 18.12 -10.56
CA GLU A 97 -2.99 17.64 -9.18
C GLU A 97 -1.59 17.29 -8.64
N TYR A 98 -0.82 16.46 -9.36
CA TYR A 98 0.55 16.10 -9.02
C TYR A 98 1.44 17.32 -8.76
N ILE A 99 1.51 18.27 -9.69
CA ILE A 99 2.36 19.45 -9.56
C ILE A 99 1.90 20.38 -8.43
N SER A 100 0.60 20.38 -8.13
CA SER A 100 0.00 21.12 -7.02
C SER A 100 0.22 20.44 -5.66
N GLY A 101 0.81 19.25 -5.64
CA GLY A 101 1.12 18.48 -4.43
C GLY A 101 0.11 17.37 -4.10
N GLY A 102 -0.84 17.08 -5.00
CA GLY A 102 -1.79 15.97 -4.87
C GLY A 102 -1.02 14.68 -5.08
N TRP A 103 -0.94 13.86 -4.03
CA TRP A 103 -0.03 12.71 -4.02
C TRP A 103 -0.71 11.37 -3.77
N ALA A 104 -2.01 11.37 -3.46
CA ALA A 104 -2.80 10.17 -3.24
C ALA A 104 -4.08 10.24 -4.07
N HIS A 105 -4.32 9.24 -4.91
CA HIS A 105 -5.51 9.16 -5.75
C HIS A 105 -6.08 7.75 -5.67
N PRO A 106 -7.42 7.60 -5.70
CA PRO A 106 -8.01 6.30 -5.97
C PRO A 106 -7.61 5.86 -7.38
N SER A 107 -7.14 4.63 -7.49
CA SER A 107 -6.79 4.01 -8.77
C SER A 107 -7.68 2.79 -8.99
N PRO A 108 -8.05 2.46 -10.24
CA PRO A 108 -8.57 1.14 -10.57
C PRO A 108 -7.64 0.05 -10.05
N VAL A 109 -8.22 -1.04 -9.60
CA VAL A 109 -7.49 -2.21 -9.13
C VAL A 109 -7.32 -3.18 -10.28
N GLU A 110 -6.07 -3.50 -10.60
CA GLU A 110 -5.72 -4.45 -11.66
C GLU A 110 -4.72 -5.49 -11.16
N ALA A 111 -4.89 -6.74 -11.59
CA ALA A 111 -3.95 -7.81 -11.26
C ALA A 111 -2.59 -7.53 -11.93
N GLY A 112 -1.50 -7.72 -11.18
CA GLY A 112 -0.16 -7.28 -11.56
C GLY A 112 0.13 -5.80 -11.25
N GLY A 113 -0.89 -5.01 -10.93
CA GLY A 113 -0.75 -3.62 -10.52
C GLY A 113 -0.14 -3.48 -9.12
N LEU A 114 0.47 -2.31 -8.88
CA LEU A 114 0.96 -1.91 -7.56
C LEU A 114 0.00 -0.92 -6.94
N MET A 115 -0.31 -1.13 -5.66
CA MET A 115 -1.13 -0.21 -4.87
C MET A 115 -0.41 0.18 -3.60
N MET A 116 -0.69 1.40 -3.14
CA MET A 116 -0.30 1.87 -1.83
C MET A 116 -1.54 2.21 -1.04
N ARG A 117 -1.49 1.97 0.27
CA ARG A 117 -2.57 2.41 1.15
C ARG A 117 -2.67 3.93 1.11
N MET A 118 -3.89 4.44 0.93
CA MET A 118 -4.13 5.87 1.07
C MET A 118 -3.81 6.33 2.51
N PRO A 119 -3.21 7.51 2.69
CA PRO A 119 -3.03 8.11 4.01
C PRO A 119 -4.37 8.28 4.72
N LEU A 120 -4.39 8.22 6.05
CA LEU A 120 -5.63 8.39 6.81
C LEU A 120 -6.38 9.70 6.50
N PRO A 121 -5.73 10.87 6.33
CA PRO A 121 -6.43 12.10 5.92
C PRO A 121 -7.14 11.93 4.57
N ALA A 122 -6.51 11.20 3.64
CA ALA A 122 -7.07 10.94 2.33
C ALA A 122 -8.20 9.91 2.34
N GLN A 123 -8.13 8.92 3.23
CA GLN A 123 -9.23 8.00 3.49
C GLN A 123 -10.46 8.77 3.99
N PHE A 124 -10.31 9.68 4.95
CA PHE A 124 -11.42 10.51 5.45
C PHE A 124 -12.00 11.41 4.36
N LEU A 125 -11.16 12.01 3.51
CA LEU A 125 -11.64 12.82 2.39
C LEU A 125 -12.46 11.99 1.40
N THR A 126 -12.01 10.79 1.08
CA THR A 126 -12.70 9.87 0.15
C THR A 126 -14.04 9.45 0.74
N GLN A 127 -14.05 8.95 1.98
CA GLN A 127 -15.29 8.60 2.70
C GLN A 127 -16.26 9.78 2.82
N MET A 128 -15.73 10.98 3.08
CA MET A 128 -16.53 12.20 3.12
C MET A 128 -17.20 12.46 1.78
N ARG A 129 -16.46 12.39 0.67
CA ARG A 129 -16.99 12.58 -0.70
C ARG A 129 -18.04 11.54 -1.06
N ASP A 130 -17.86 10.30 -0.61
CA ASP A 130 -18.80 9.19 -0.78
C ASP A 130 -20.06 9.31 0.09
N GLY A 131 -20.14 10.33 0.95
CA GLY A 131 -21.31 10.57 1.80
C GLY A 131 -21.33 9.72 3.07
N SER A 132 -20.19 9.19 3.50
CA SER A 132 -20.07 8.46 4.78
C SER A 132 -20.61 9.30 5.93
N THR A 133 -21.37 8.63 6.80
CA THR A 133 -21.91 9.16 8.05
C THR A 133 -21.02 8.82 9.25
N GLU A 134 -19.86 8.21 9.03
CA GLU A 134 -18.90 7.96 10.09
C GLU A 134 -18.43 9.28 10.71
N PHE A 135 -18.07 9.22 12.00
CA PHE A 135 -17.79 10.43 12.78
C PHE A 135 -16.69 11.30 12.16
N TRP A 136 -15.55 10.73 11.80
CA TRP A 136 -14.40 11.49 11.30
C TRP A 136 -14.61 12.09 9.90
N PRO A 137 -15.14 11.34 8.91
CA PRO A 137 -15.56 11.93 7.63
C PRO A 137 -16.61 13.04 7.78
N ALA A 138 -17.60 12.85 8.66
CA ALA A 138 -18.61 13.87 8.95
C ALA A 138 -17.98 15.11 9.62
N LYS A 139 -17.05 14.92 10.55
CA LYS A 139 -16.33 16.01 11.20
C LYS A 139 -15.46 16.81 10.23
N LEU A 140 -14.81 16.15 9.27
CA LEU A 140 -14.08 16.82 8.20
C LEU A 140 -15.02 17.68 7.35
N ARG A 141 -16.21 17.15 7.01
CA ARG A 141 -17.24 17.89 6.26
C ARG A 141 -17.69 19.14 7.01
N GLU A 142 -17.93 19.03 8.31
CA GLU A 142 -18.28 20.17 9.17
C GLU A 142 -17.17 21.21 9.22
N THR A 143 -15.92 20.76 9.33
CA THR A 143 -14.74 21.63 9.37
C THR A 143 -14.62 22.44 8.08
N ILE A 144 -14.73 21.77 6.92
CA ILE A 144 -14.72 22.45 5.61
C ILE A 144 -15.94 23.39 5.48
N LYS A 145 -17.12 22.98 5.95
CA LYS A 145 -18.33 23.83 5.95
C LYS A 145 -18.14 25.11 6.76
N ALA A 146 -17.41 25.05 7.88
CA ALA A 146 -17.13 26.21 8.73
C ALA A 146 -16.17 27.21 8.09
N GLU A 147 -15.34 26.77 7.14
CA GLU A 147 -14.42 27.63 6.39
C GLU A 147 -15.05 28.23 5.12
N LEU A 148 -16.30 27.86 4.80
CA LEU A 148 -16.99 28.45 3.65
C LEU A 148 -17.26 29.94 3.90
N PRO A 149 -17.11 30.81 2.88
CA PRO A 149 -17.43 32.21 2.99
C PRO A 149 -18.82 32.41 3.57
N GLU A 150 -18.97 33.30 4.55
CA GLU A 150 -20.27 33.67 5.10
C GLU A 150 -21.15 34.28 4.00
N ALA A 151 -22.46 34.16 4.13
CA ALA A 151 -23.37 34.93 3.29
C ALA A 151 -23.26 36.42 3.65
N GLY A 152 -23.49 37.32 2.69
CA GLY A 152 -23.47 38.75 2.98
C GLY A 152 -24.45 39.10 4.10
N GLU A 153 -24.16 40.15 4.88
CA GLU A 153 -25.00 40.57 6.00
C GLU A 153 -26.48 40.68 5.59
N GLY A 154 -27.33 39.82 6.15
CA GLY A 154 -28.78 39.81 5.90
C GLY A 154 -29.29 38.77 4.90
N GLU A 155 -28.43 37.99 4.24
CA GLU A 155 -28.84 36.90 3.36
C GLU A 155 -28.72 35.53 4.04
N THR A 156 -29.85 34.83 4.20
CA THR A 156 -29.83 33.42 4.60
C THR A 156 -29.53 32.57 3.37
N ARG A 157 -28.35 31.96 3.32
CA ARG A 157 -27.98 31.03 2.23
C ARG A 157 -28.95 29.85 2.20
N THR A 158 -29.46 29.51 1.03
CA THR A 158 -30.29 28.32 0.85
C THR A 158 -29.44 27.05 1.00
N THR A 159 -30.08 25.91 1.30
CA THR A 159 -29.39 24.61 1.37
C THR A 159 -28.70 24.28 0.05
N THR A 160 -29.35 24.54 -1.09
CA THR A 160 -28.83 24.28 -2.43
C THR A 160 -27.60 25.12 -2.77
N GLU A 161 -27.58 26.40 -2.40
CA GLU A 161 -26.40 27.26 -2.59
C GLU A 161 -25.23 26.81 -1.71
N SER A 162 -25.50 26.40 -0.48
CA SER A 162 -24.49 25.86 0.43
C SER A 162 -23.88 24.57 -0.10
N GLU A 163 -24.70 23.68 -0.67
CA GLU A 163 -24.24 22.45 -1.32
C GLU A 163 -23.43 22.70 -2.58
N ALA A 164 -23.86 23.63 -3.45
CA ALA A 164 -23.11 24.00 -4.65
C ALA A 164 -21.75 24.63 -4.31
N LEU A 165 -21.71 25.48 -3.28
CA LEU A 165 -20.49 26.11 -2.82
C LEU A 165 -19.56 25.09 -2.14
N MET A 166 -20.12 24.17 -1.35
CA MET A 166 -19.37 23.04 -0.79
C MET A 166 -18.76 22.18 -1.90
N ALA A 167 -19.52 21.83 -2.96
CA ALA A 167 -19.00 21.06 -4.09
C ALA A 167 -17.85 21.79 -4.82
N LYS A 168 -17.96 23.13 -4.97
CA LYS A 168 -16.89 23.95 -5.53
C LYS A 168 -15.66 24.01 -4.63
N PHE A 169 -15.83 24.00 -3.32
CA PHE A 169 -14.71 24.01 -2.37
C PHE A 169 -14.02 22.64 -2.30
N THR A 170 -14.81 21.57 -2.30
CA THR A 170 -14.30 20.20 -2.22
C THR A 170 -13.72 19.66 -3.53
N SER A 171 -13.93 20.35 -4.65
CA SER A 171 -13.22 20.07 -5.91
C SER A 171 -11.73 20.45 -5.84
N ASN A 172 -11.33 21.33 -4.92
CA ASN A 172 -9.92 21.57 -4.63
C ASN A 172 -9.39 20.48 -3.70
N THR A 173 -8.98 19.36 -4.30
CA THR A 173 -8.46 18.19 -3.59
C THR A 173 -7.30 18.56 -2.64
N MET A 174 -6.40 19.45 -3.06
CA MET A 174 -5.26 19.88 -2.23
C MET A 174 -5.66 20.65 -0.98
N TYR A 175 -6.60 21.57 -1.13
CA TYR A 175 -7.15 22.28 0.01
C TYR A 175 -7.77 21.30 1.01
N CYS A 176 -8.60 20.36 0.52
CA CYS A 176 -9.22 19.35 1.38
C CYS A 176 -8.21 18.45 2.08
N TYR A 177 -7.12 18.06 1.42
CA TYR A 177 -6.05 17.30 2.07
C TYR A 177 -5.40 18.09 3.20
N ARG A 178 -5.07 19.36 2.98
CA ARG A 178 -4.48 20.20 4.04
C ARG A 178 -5.40 20.38 5.23
N VAL A 179 -6.70 20.58 4.99
CA VAL A 179 -7.69 20.66 6.08
C VAL A 179 -7.80 19.32 6.82
N ALA A 180 -7.80 18.19 6.11
CA ALA A 180 -7.84 16.87 6.73
C ALA A 180 -6.58 16.55 7.54
N GLU A 181 -5.41 16.91 7.03
CA GLU A 181 -4.11 16.80 7.73
C GLU A 181 -4.09 17.67 8.98
N ALA A 182 -4.42 18.96 8.87
CA ALA A 182 -4.46 19.87 10.02
C ALA A 182 -5.48 19.43 11.07
N MET A 183 -6.66 18.97 10.66
CA MET A 183 -7.65 18.39 11.57
C MET A 183 -7.09 17.17 12.31
N MET A 184 -6.36 16.30 11.61
CA MET A 184 -5.78 15.11 12.22
C MET A 184 -4.65 15.44 13.19
N GLU A 185 -3.75 16.35 12.79
CA GLU A 185 -2.65 16.82 13.63
C GLU A 185 -3.16 17.47 14.92
N ASP A 186 -4.18 18.35 14.82
CA ASP A 186 -4.83 18.97 15.98
C ASP A 186 -5.43 17.91 16.92
N ARG A 187 -6.14 16.92 16.37
CA ARG A 187 -6.82 15.91 17.18
C ARG A 187 -5.86 14.92 17.83
N ILE A 188 -4.89 14.40 17.08
CA ILE A 188 -3.86 13.50 17.62
C ILE A 188 -2.98 14.27 18.63
N GLY A 189 -2.61 15.52 18.33
CA GLY A 189 -1.87 16.38 19.26
C GLY A 189 -2.65 16.66 20.55
N GLY A 190 -3.96 16.93 20.43
CA GLY A 190 -4.86 17.12 21.57
C GLY A 190 -5.00 15.86 22.45
N ILE A 191 -5.01 14.67 21.85
CA ILE A 191 -4.97 13.40 22.59
C ILE A 191 -3.60 13.23 23.27
N GLY A 192 -2.51 13.49 22.56
CA GLY A 192 -1.14 13.42 23.09
C GLY A 192 -0.92 14.35 24.29
N ALA A 193 -1.55 15.53 24.30
CA ALA A 193 -1.50 16.48 25.42
C ALA A 193 -2.18 15.97 26.71
N GLN A 194 -2.97 14.89 26.64
CA GLN A 194 -3.59 14.25 27.81
C GLN A 194 -2.68 13.20 28.46
N ALA A 195 -1.48 12.98 27.93
CA ALA A 195 -0.53 12.04 28.51
C ALA A 195 -0.07 12.49 29.90
N ASP A 196 0.11 11.52 30.80
CA ASP A 196 0.66 11.76 32.14
C ASP A 196 2.16 12.15 32.10
N GLU A 197 2.76 12.44 33.26
CA GLU A 197 4.19 12.77 33.38
C GLU A 197 5.12 11.67 32.84
N LYS A 198 4.62 10.44 32.62
CA LYS A 198 5.34 9.30 32.06
C LYS A 198 5.06 9.10 30.57
N GLY A 199 4.33 10.01 29.93
CA GLY A 199 3.95 9.92 28.52
C GLY A 199 2.88 8.86 28.24
N ARG A 200 2.11 8.43 29.25
CA ARG A 200 1.06 7.41 29.10
C ARG A 200 -0.29 8.07 28.98
N ILE A 201 -1.06 7.65 28.00
CA ILE A 201 -2.45 8.06 27.80
C ILE A 201 -3.34 7.00 28.45
N ASN A 202 -4.23 7.41 29.36
CA ASN A 202 -5.20 6.52 29.96
C ASN A 202 -6.44 6.41 29.07
N ALA A 203 -6.64 5.23 28.47
CA ALA A 203 -7.75 4.98 27.55
C ALA A 203 -9.15 5.22 28.16
N LYS A 204 -9.29 5.17 29.49
CA LYS A 204 -10.56 5.43 30.17
C LYS A 204 -10.99 6.89 30.16
N ASP A 205 -10.03 7.79 29.97
CA ASP A 205 -10.27 9.24 30.01
C ASP A 205 -10.57 9.79 28.60
N LEU A 206 -10.34 8.97 27.57
CA LEU A 206 -10.60 9.30 26.17
C LEU A 206 -12.07 9.09 25.79
N LYS A 207 -12.57 9.95 24.91
CA LYS A 207 -13.87 9.78 24.30
C LYS A 207 -13.88 8.60 23.31
N PRO A 208 -15.04 7.99 23.04
CA PRO A 208 -15.15 6.90 22.06
C PRO A 208 -14.56 7.26 20.69
N GLU A 209 -14.74 8.49 20.23
CA GLU A 209 -14.25 8.94 18.93
C GLU A 209 -12.73 9.10 18.92
N GLU A 210 -12.13 9.53 20.03
CA GLU A 210 -10.68 9.66 20.21
C GLU A 210 -10.00 8.28 20.24
N LEU A 211 -10.62 7.31 20.92
CA LEU A 211 -10.18 5.91 20.90
C LEU A 211 -10.21 5.34 19.49
N GLU A 212 -11.29 5.60 18.74
CA GLU A 212 -11.40 5.18 17.35
C GLU A 212 -10.36 5.85 16.46
N LEU A 213 -10.10 7.16 16.65
CA LEU A 213 -9.05 7.85 15.92
C LEU A 213 -7.66 7.25 16.19
N LEU A 214 -7.34 6.95 17.46
CA LEU A 214 -6.08 6.30 17.82
C LEU A 214 -5.94 4.93 17.17
N ARG A 215 -7.03 4.14 17.14
CA ARG A 215 -7.06 2.84 16.48
C ARG A 215 -6.74 2.99 14.99
N LEU A 216 -7.50 3.84 14.29
CA LEU A 216 -7.32 4.11 12.86
C LEU A 216 -5.92 4.67 12.54
N PHE A 217 -5.41 5.56 13.39
CA PHE A 217 -4.09 6.14 13.25
C PHE A 217 -3.00 5.08 13.43
N SER A 218 -3.07 4.27 14.48
CA SER A 218 -2.14 3.16 14.72
C SER A 218 -2.13 2.16 13.57
N GLU A 219 -3.30 1.75 13.08
CA GLU A 219 -3.42 0.89 11.90
C GLU A 219 -2.79 1.52 10.66
N SER A 220 -3.03 2.82 10.44
CA SER A 220 -2.44 3.55 9.31
C SER A 220 -0.91 3.67 9.42
N GLN A 221 -0.35 3.84 10.63
CA GLN A 221 1.10 3.87 10.85
C GLN A 221 1.74 2.50 10.62
N ASN A 222 1.09 1.43 11.11
CA ASN A 222 1.55 0.07 10.89
C ASN A 222 1.60 -0.29 9.40
N ALA A 223 0.62 0.18 8.63
CA ALA A 223 0.55 0.00 7.19
C ALA A 223 1.23 1.12 6.38
N TRP A 224 1.91 2.07 7.04
CA TRP A 224 2.45 3.23 6.33
C TRP A 224 3.49 2.82 5.30
N GLN A 225 3.35 3.43 4.12
CA GLN A 225 4.16 3.17 2.93
C GLN A 225 4.12 1.73 2.42
N GLN A 226 3.20 0.87 2.88
CA GLN A 226 3.10 -0.48 2.32
C GLN A 226 2.75 -0.44 0.83
N VAL A 227 3.59 -1.08 0.03
CA VAL A 227 3.39 -1.28 -1.40
C VAL A 227 2.89 -2.70 -1.59
N CYS A 228 1.68 -2.85 -2.10
CA CYS A 228 1.03 -4.13 -2.32
C CYS A 228 1.02 -4.46 -3.82
N LEU A 229 1.47 -5.66 -4.18
CA LEU A 229 1.21 -6.25 -5.49
C LEU A 229 -0.17 -6.90 -5.48
N ILE A 230 -1.00 -6.52 -6.43
CA ILE A 230 -2.33 -7.11 -6.58
C ILE A 230 -2.22 -8.43 -7.32
N LEU A 231 -2.61 -9.52 -6.65
CA LEU A 231 -2.56 -10.87 -7.23
C LEU A 231 -3.85 -11.16 -8.01
N ALA A 232 -4.98 -10.70 -7.49
CA ALA A 232 -6.27 -10.80 -8.15
C ALA A 232 -7.10 -9.54 -7.87
N ALA A 233 -7.70 -8.99 -8.92
CA ALA A 233 -8.73 -7.97 -8.81
C ALA A 233 -10.11 -8.64 -8.72
N THR A 234 -11.02 -8.07 -7.93
CA THR A 234 -12.45 -8.45 -8.01
C THR A 234 -13.16 -7.52 -9.00
N ASP A 235 -14.38 -7.86 -9.42
CA ASP A 235 -15.18 -6.99 -10.29
C ASP A 235 -15.62 -5.67 -9.61
N GLY A 236 -15.30 -5.47 -8.32
CA GLY A 236 -15.39 -4.18 -7.62
C GLY A 236 -14.04 -3.48 -7.55
N ALA A 237 -14.00 -2.19 -7.23
CA ALA A 237 -12.77 -1.40 -7.07
C ALA A 237 -11.86 -1.83 -5.90
N ALA A 238 -11.91 -3.11 -5.49
CA ALA A 238 -11.15 -3.72 -4.42
C ALA A 238 -10.31 -4.90 -4.93
N ALA A 239 -9.13 -5.05 -4.36
CA ALA A 239 -8.30 -6.22 -4.59
C ALA A 239 -8.94 -7.46 -3.94
N GLY A 240 -9.00 -8.56 -4.67
CA GLY A 240 -9.40 -9.86 -4.13
C GLY A 240 -8.29 -10.50 -3.32
N SER A 241 -7.04 -10.28 -3.73
CA SER A 241 -5.86 -10.66 -2.96
C SER A 241 -4.65 -9.82 -3.35
N SER A 242 -3.75 -9.60 -2.40
CA SER A 242 -2.52 -8.84 -2.60
C SER A 242 -1.40 -9.29 -1.65
N VAL A 243 -0.16 -8.92 -1.95
CA VAL A 243 1.02 -9.19 -1.09
C VAL A 243 1.89 -7.96 -0.93
N VAL A 244 2.43 -7.73 0.27
CA VAL A 244 3.25 -6.56 0.60
C VAL A 244 4.72 -6.74 0.15
N LEU A 245 5.21 -5.86 -0.73
CA LEU A 245 6.52 -5.99 -1.40
C LEU A 245 7.69 -5.25 -0.75
N ASN A 246 7.46 -4.36 0.21
CA ASN A 246 8.49 -3.41 0.65
C ASN A 246 8.90 -3.56 2.12
N ARG A 247 8.59 -4.70 2.73
CA ARG A 247 9.02 -5.06 4.09
C ARG A 247 9.67 -6.43 4.10
N PRO A 248 10.95 -6.54 3.70
CA PRO A 248 11.65 -7.80 3.69
C PRO A 248 11.82 -8.31 5.13
N LEU A 249 11.45 -9.56 5.34
CA LEU A 249 11.73 -10.32 6.53
C LEU A 249 13.20 -10.78 6.56
N ALA A 250 13.70 -11.26 5.42
CA ALA A 250 15.05 -11.79 5.31
C ALA A 250 15.67 -11.46 3.95
N LYS A 251 17.00 -11.32 3.95
CA LYS A 251 17.85 -11.24 2.77
C LYS A 251 18.68 -12.53 2.73
N GLY A 252 18.11 -13.53 2.08
CA GLY A 252 18.62 -14.89 2.07
C GLY A 252 17.64 -15.91 2.66
N ILE A 253 17.95 -17.19 2.45
CA ILE A 253 17.19 -18.34 2.92
C ILE A 253 18.17 -19.30 3.60
N ASP A 254 17.97 -19.54 4.89
CA ASP A 254 18.63 -20.63 5.61
C ASP A 254 17.73 -21.90 5.64
N ASP A 255 18.29 -23.02 6.10
CA ASP A 255 17.58 -24.30 6.27
C ASP A 255 16.20 -24.14 6.96
N ALA A 256 16.13 -23.36 8.04
CA ALA A 256 14.90 -23.19 8.83
C ALA A 256 13.85 -22.39 8.05
N LEU A 257 14.28 -21.33 7.38
CA LEU A 257 13.45 -20.48 6.55
C LEU A 257 12.98 -21.22 5.29
N ALA A 258 13.83 -22.02 4.66
CA ALA A 258 13.47 -22.86 3.52
C ALA A 258 12.35 -23.84 3.90
N LEU A 259 12.47 -24.50 5.05
CA LEU A 259 11.43 -25.40 5.56
C LEU A 259 10.13 -24.64 5.85
N ARG A 260 10.20 -23.41 6.38
CA ARG A 260 9.02 -22.57 6.63
C ARG A 260 8.35 -22.10 5.34
N ILE A 261 9.14 -21.74 4.33
CA ILE A 261 8.66 -21.38 2.99
C ILE A 261 7.89 -22.55 2.36
N LEU A 262 8.39 -23.78 2.50
CA LEU A 262 7.75 -24.95 1.91
C LEU A 262 6.52 -25.45 2.68
N ASN A 263 6.47 -25.24 4.00
CA ASN A 263 5.43 -25.82 4.86
C ASN A 263 4.36 -24.84 5.36
N GLY A 264 4.64 -23.54 5.38
CA GLY A 264 3.85 -22.57 6.12
C GLY A 264 4.06 -22.65 7.64
N ALA A 265 3.40 -21.77 8.40
CA ALA A 265 3.55 -21.68 9.86
C ALA A 265 2.68 -22.69 10.64
N GLY A 266 1.65 -23.26 9.99
CA GLY A 266 0.59 -24.04 10.66
C GLY A 266 0.77 -25.54 10.57
N ARG A 267 1.67 -26.03 9.70
CA ARG A 267 2.05 -27.45 9.71
C ARG A 267 3.12 -27.63 10.77
N THR A 268 2.83 -28.47 11.76
CA THR A 268 3.90 -29.05 12.58
C THR A 268 4.93 -29.60 11.62
N THR A 269 6.13 -29.02 11.68
CA THR A 269 7.30 -29.43 10.91
C THR A 269 7.60 -30.87 11.28
N SER A 270 6.92 -31.82 10.63
CA SER A 270 7.37 -33.18 10.60
C SER A 270 8.64 -33.15 9.75
N THR A 271 9.77 -32.96 10.43
CA THR A 271 11.12 -33.15 9.91
C THR A 271 11.35 -34.56 9.35
N ASP A 272 10.37 -35.48 9.51
CA ASP A 272 10.45 -36.86 9.04
C ASP A 272 10.19 -37.02 7.53
N SER A 273 9.81 -35.96 6.83
CA SER A 273 9.79 -35.97 5.37
C SER A 273 11.20 -35.73 4.82
N ALA A 274 11.98 -36.81 4.63
CA ALA A 274 13.28 -36.74 3.97
C ALA A 274 13.22 -36.03 2.60
N GLY A 275 12.07 -36.09 1.92
CA GLY A 275 11.80 -35.34 0.71
C GLY A 275 11.81 -33.82 0.92
N LEU A 276 11.10 -33.31 1.95
CA LEU A 276 11.05 -31.87 2.23
C LEU A 276 12.41 -31.30 2.61
N VAL A 277 13.21 -32.02 3.39
CA VAL A 277 14.58 -31.58 3.73
C VAL A 277 15.45 -31.50 2.47
N THR A 278 15.30 -32.44 1.55
CA THR A 278 16.03 -32.43 0.28
C THR A 278 15.64 -31.22 -0.57
N VAL A 279 14.35 -30.91 -0.66
CA VAL A 279 13.85 -29.73 -1.40
C VAL A 279 14.28 -28.43 -0.71
N ALA A 280 14.24 -28.36 0.61
CA ALA A 280 14.70 -27.19 1.37
C ALA A 280 16.17 -26.86 1.08
N LYS A 281 17.04 -27.88 1.06
CA LYS A 281 18.45 -27.71 0.70
C LYS A 281 18.67 -27.27 -0.74
N LYS A 282 17.84 -27.72 -1.68
CA LYS A 282 17.88 -27.22 -3.05
C LYS A 282 17.49 -25.74 -3.10
N LEU A 283 16.44 -25.36 -2.36
CA LEU A 283 15.98 -23.98 -2.30
C LEU A 283 17.05 -23.05 -1.69
N GLU A 284 17.69 -23.47 -0.60
CA GLU A 284 18.83 -22.78 0.00
C GLU A 284 20.02 -22.71 -0.98
N ALA A 285 20.37 -23.80 -1.66
CA ALA A 285 21.46 -23.77 -2.64
C ALA A 285 21.18 -22.84 -3.83
N ALA A 286 19.92 -22.74 -4.26
CA ALA A 286 19.52 -21.91 -5.40
C ALA A 286 19.35 -20.42 -5.03
N PHE A 287 18.89 -20.13 -3.81
CA PHE A 287 18.44 -18.78 -3.42
C PHE A 287 18.99 -18.27 -2.09
N GLY A 288 19.83 -19.04 -1.41
CA GLY A 288 20.25 -18.80 -0.03
C GLY A 288 20.87 -17.43 0.22
N ASP A 289 21.68 -16.92 -0.72
CA ASP A 289 22.37 -15.64 -0.57
C ASP A 289 21.62 -14.44 -1.19
N GLU A 290 20.68 -14.70 -2.12
CA GLU A 290 20.08 -13.66 -2.96
C GLU A 290 18.56 -13.51 -2.81
N ALA A 291 17.90 -14.39 -2.05
CA ALA A 291 16.46 -14.32 -1.86
C ALA A 291 16.03 -13.06 -1.09
N ALA A 292 14.88 -12.52 -1.46
CA ALA A 292 14.20 -11.53 -0.63
C ALA A 292 12.87 -12.14 -0.18
N VAL A 293 12.80 -12.45 1.11
CA VAL A 293 11.62 -13.05 1.72
C VAL A 293 10.84 -11.95 2.43
N TYR A 294 9.53 -11.91 2.24
CA TYR A 294 8.64 -10.85 2.72
C TYR A 294 7.55 -11.41 3.61
N TRP A 295 6.94 -10.56 4.44
CA TRP A 295 5.63 -10.89 5.01
C TRP A 295 4.54 -10.46 4.03
N GLY A 296 3.83 -11.40 3.40
CA GLY A 296 2.82 -11.10 2.38
C GLY A 296 1.56 -10.45 2.94
N GLY A 297 1.21 -10.79 4.18
CA GLY A 297 0.04 -10.28 4.87
C GLY A 297 -0.29 -11.12 6.11
N PRO A 298 -1.36 -10.76 6.84
CA PRO A 298 -1.79 -11.49 8.03
C PRO A 298 -2.56 -12.78 7.72
N GLU A 299 -2.99 -12.98 6.47
CA GLU A 299 -3.86 -14.09 6.07
C GLU A 299 -3.07 -15.32 5.57
N ARG A 300 -3.70 -16.50 5.66
CA ARG A 300 -3.21 -17.80 5.11
C ARG A 300 -1.82 -18.17 5.57
N GLN A 301 -1.62 -18.04 6.88
CA GLN A 301 -0.28 -18.15 7.44
C GLN A 301 0.27 -19.57 7.48
N GLU A 302 -0.67 -20.49 7.52
CA GLU A 302 -0.49 -21.91 7.56
C GLU A 302 -0.12 -22.52 6.21
N GLU A 303 -0.26 -21.77 5.12
CA GLU A 303 0.00 -22.24 3.77
C GLU A 303 1.50 -22.10 3.39
N PRO A 304 2.01 -22.94 2.47
CA PRO A 304 3.31 -22.71 1.84
C PRO A 304 3.39 -21.32 1.22
N ALA A 305 4.60 -20.76 1.18
CA ALA A 305 4.82 -19.43 0.64
C ALA A 305 4.39 -19.34 -0.83
N LEU A 306 3.91 -18.16 -1.20
CA LEU A 306 3.72 -17.76 -2.58
C LEU A 306 5.06 -17.29 -3.16
N LEU A 307 5.41 -17.81 -4.33
CA LEU A 307 6.52 -17.32 -5.14
C LEU A 307 5.98 -16.39 -6.23
N VAL A 308 6.52 -15.18 -6.31
CA VAL A 308 6.31 -14.25 -7.44
C VAL A 308 7.60 -14.10 -8.24
N HIS A 309 7.53 -14.30 -9.56
CA HIS A 309 8.69 -14.31 -10.46
C HIS A 309 8.34 -13.80 -11.88
N GLY A 310 9.35 -13.63 -12.73
CA GLY A 310 9.21 -13.19 -14.13
C GLY A 310 9.64 -14.22 -15.16
N ILE A 311 9.53 -15.51 -14.84
CA ILE A 311 9.99 -16.61 -15.70
C ILE A 311 8.76 -17.23 -16.38
N ASP A 312 8.72 -17.18 -17.70
CA ASP A 312 7.64 -17.82 -18.44
C ASP A 312 7.80 -19.35 -18.47
N GLY A 313 6.68 -20.07 -18.44
CA GLY A 313 6.65 -21.53 -18.54
C GLY A 313 7.15 -22.31 -17.32
N LEU A 314 7.44 -21.66 -16.18
CA LEU A 314 7.77 -22.37 -14.94
C LEU A 314 6.59 -23.25 -14.52
N ALA A 315 6.87 -24.50 -14.15
CA ALA A 315 5.83 -25.48 -13.84
C ALA A 315 4.95 -25.02 -12.66
N GLY A 316 3.63 -25.01 -12.85
CA GLY A 316 2.67 -24.57 -11.83
C GLY A 316 2.53 -23.04 -11.72
N SER A 317 3.23 -22.27 -12.54
CA SER A 317 3.11 -20.81 -12.56
C SER A 317 1.95 -20.32 -13.40
N LYS A 318 1.30 -19.27 -12.90
CA LYS A 318 0.21 -18.57 -13.56
C LYS A 318 0.56 -17.09 -13.66
N GLU A 319 0.44 -16.53 -14.86
CA GLU A 319 0.56 -15.09 -15.08
C GLU A 319 -0.60 -14.37 -14.35
N LEU A 320 -0.28 -13.31 -13.60
CA LEU A 320 -1.27 -12.56 -12.82
C LEU A 320 -2.30 -11.88 -13.71
N ALA A 321 -1.84 -11.24 -14.78
CA ALA A 321 -2.68 -10.71 -15.85
C ALA A 321 -1.95 -10.79 -17.20
N PRO A 322 -2.67 -10.95 -18.32
CA PRO A 322 -2.07 -11.10 -19.64
C PRO A 322 -1.10 -9.97 -19.98
N GLY A 323 0.12 -10.33 -20.37
CA GLY A 323 1.15 -9.39 -20.83
C GLY A 323 1.91 -8.67 -19.71
N THR A 324 1.58 -8.94 -18.44
CA THR A 324 2.36 -8.39 -17.31
C THR A 324 3.72 -9.04 -17.18
N ARG A 325 3.87 -10.29 -17.64
CA ARG A 325 5.04 -11.15 -17.41
C ARG A 325 5.37 -11.30 -15.92
N ILE A 326 4.37 -11.13 -15.05
CA ILE A 326 4.46 -11.37 -13.61
C ILE A 326 3.70 -12.66 -13.33
N TYR A 327 4.40 -13.64 -12.79
CA TYR A 327 3.88 -14.97 -12.55
C TYR A 327 3.88 -15.26 -11.06
N SER A 328 2.88 -16.03 -10.62
CA SER A 328 2.80 -16.53 -9.26
C SER A 328 2.63 -18.04 -9.25
N CYS A 329 3.26 -18.71 -8.28
CA CYS A 329 3.07 -20.13 -8.01
C CYS A 329 3.18 -20.41 -6.51
N SER A 330 2.55 -21.50 -6.06
CA SER A 330 2.66 -22.01 -4.69
C SER A 330 2.92 -23.52 -4.70
N GLY A 331 3.38 -24.06 -3.56
CA GLY A 331 3.64 -25.50 -3.41
C GLY A 331 4.66 -26.01 -4.44
N LEU A 332 4.24 -26.95 -5.31
CA LEU A 332 5.10 -27.60 -6.30
C LEU A 332 5.83 -26.64 -7.25
N GLY A 333 5.28 -25.44 -7.51
CA GLY A 333 5.96 -24.45 -8.34
C GLY A 333 7.20 -23.84 -7.66
N VAL A 334 7.22 -23.80 -6.32
CA VAL A 334 8.40 -23.38 -5.54
C VAL A 334 9.51 -24.44 -5.65
N GLU A 335 9.14 -25.72 -5.68
CA GLU A 335 10.10 -26.81 -5.88
C GLU A 335 10.68 -26.79 -7.30
N ALA A 336 9.83 -26.58 -8.30
CA ALA A 336 10.27 -26.44 -9.70
C ALA A 336 11.20 -25.24 -9.88
N ALA A 337 10.98 -24.15 -9.15
CA ALA A 337 11.89 -23.01 -9.13
C ALA A 337 13.28 -23.37 -8.57
N ALA A 338 13.36 -24.24 -7.56
CA ALA A 338 14.65 -24.65 -6.99
C ALA A 338 15.47 -25.54 -7.95
N ASP A 339 14.83 -26.13 -8.97
CA ASP A 339 15.47 -26.98 -9.98
C ASP A 339 15.83 -26.22 -11.29
N ALA A 340 15.42 -24.96 -11.42
CA ALA A 340 15.62 -24.12 -12.61
C ALA A 340 16.92 -23.29 -12.54
#